data_AF-A0A350EXC1-F1
#
_entry.id   AF-A0A350EXC1-F1
#
_cell.length_a   1.000
_cell.length_b   1.000
_cell.length_c   1.000
_cell.angle_alpha   90.00
_cell.angle_beta   90.00
_cell.angle_gamma   90.00
#
_symmetry.space_group_name_H-M   'P 1'
#
loop_
_entity.id
_entity.type
_entity.pdbx_description
1 polymer ?
#
loop_
_entity_poly.entity_id
_entity_poly.type
_entity_poly.pdbx_seq_one_letter_code
_entity_poly.pdbx_strand_id
1 'polypeptide(L)'
;GNPRIRGGTVDMGAYERQLALSEPFIVVATESATNLVFNVTGGSPGDPWDLLTSTNVALPLPGWTTVQSGFFDARGNVVLSNLINHGDPLRFFLITVP
;
A
#
# COMPACT_ATOMS: atom_id res chain seq x y z
N GLY A 1 -22.23 -10.63 11.84
CA GLY A 1 -23.47 -11.36 12.24
C GLY A 1 -24.67 -10.67 11.60
N ASN A 2 -25.75 -11.40 11.32
CA ASN A 2 -26.94 -10.84 10.65
C ASN A 2 -27.51 -9.62 11.40
N PRO A 3 -28.01 -8.58 10.70
CA PRO A 3 -28.54 -7.40 11.36
C PRO A 3 -29.80 -7.78 12.14
N ARG A 4 -29.99 -7.19 13.32
CA ARG A 4 -31.22 -7.34 14.09
C ARG A 4 -31.81 -5.97 14.36
N ILE A 5 -33.08 -5.81 13.98
CA ILE A 5 -33.86 -4.60 14.25
C ILE A 5 -34.61 -4.79 15.56
N ARG A 6 -34.41 -3.90 16.54
CA ARG A 6 -35.30 -3.78 17.71
C ARG A 6 -35.59 -2.30 17.95
N GLY A 7 -36.87 -1.93 17.98
CA GLY A 7 -37.31 -0.58 18.33
C GLY A 7 -37.30 0.48 17.21
N GLY A 8 -37.24 0.08 15.93
CA GLY A 8 -37.35 1.00 14.79
C GLY A 8 -36.06 1.73 14.41
N THR A 9 -35.00 1.62 15.22
CA THR A 9 -33.64 2.05 14.86
C THR A 9 -32.82 0.82 14.47
N VAL A 10 -32.20 0.85 13.29
CA VAL A 10 -31.19 -0.14 12.90
C VAL A 10 -29.90 0.22 13.61
N ASP A 11 -29.43 -0.62 14.53
CA ASP A 11 -28.06 -0.51 15.01
C ASP A 11 -27.13 -0.99 13.88
N MET A 12 -26.59 -0.03 13.14
CA MET A 12 -25.62 -0.26 12.06
C MET A 12 -24.18 -0.38 12.59
N GLY A 13 -23.97 -0.41 13.92
CA GLY A 13 -22.64 -0.47 14.56
C GLY A 13 -21.83 -1.74 14.27
N ALA A 14 -22.41 -2.72 13.58
CA ALA A 14 -21.67 -3.90 13.09
C ALA A 14 -21.21 -3.78 11.62
N TYR A 15 -21.57 -2.71 10.91
CA TYR A 15 -21.24 -2.45 9.50
C TYR A 15 -20.40 -1.20 9.27
N GLU A 16 -19.99 -0.49 10.32
CA GLU A 16 -18.95 0.53 10.24
C GLU A 16 -17.62 -0.16 9.88
N ARG A 17 -17.41 -0.35 8.58
CA ARG A 17 -16.21 -0.84 7.90
C ARG A 17 -15.37 -1.80 8.74
N GLN A 18 -15.46 -3.09 8.45
CA GLN A 18 -14.38 -4.03 8.76
C GLN A 18 -13.06 -3.34 8.35
N LEU A 19 -12.31 -2.84 9.34
CA LEU A 19 -10.92 -2.45 9.19
C LEU A 19 -10.18 -3.76 8.95
N ALA A 20 -10.28 -4.30 7.73
CA ALA A 20 -9.20 -5.13 7.25
C ALA A 20 -8.01 -4.18 7.24
N LEU A 21 -7.00 -4.42 8.09
CA LEU A 21 -5.72 -3.77 7.93
C LEU A 21 -5.35 -3.97 6.46
N SER A 22 -5.32 -2.90 5.68
CA SER A 22 -4.93 -3.01 4.30
C SER A 22 -3.44 -3.32 4.36
N GLU A 23 -3.08 -4.57 4.07
CA GLU A 23 -1.71 -5.01 3.92
C GLU A 23 -1.43 -5.03 2.42
N PRO A 24 -1.17 -3.86 1.80
CA PRO A 24 -0.84 -3.84 0.40
C PRO A 24 0.46 -4.60 0.19
N PHE A 25 0.54 -5.28 -0.94
CA PHE A 25 1.76 -5.98 -1.34
C PHE A 25 2.03 -5.77 -2.83
N ILE A 26 3.31 -5.84 -3.17
CA ILE A 26 3.78 -5.77 -4.54
C ILE A 26 3.54 -7.13 -5.19
N VAL A 27 2.66 -7.17 -6.19
CA VAL A 27 2.33 -8.39 -6.96
C VAL A 27 3.43 -8.68 -7.97
N VAL A 28 3.88 -7.63 -8.67
CA VAL A 28 4.86 -7.73 -9.74
C VAL A 28 5.80 -6.53 -9.66
N ALA A 29 7.09 -6.80 -9.83
CA ALA A 29 8.11 -5.81 -10.11
C ALA A 29 8.70 -6.10 -11.50
N THR A 30 8.56 -5.15 -12.42
CA THR A 30 9.08 -5.27 -13.78
C THR A 30 10.06 -4.15 -14.05
N GLU A 31 11.26 -4.50 -14.47
CA GLU A 31 12.23 -3.52 -14.93
C GLU A 31 12.01 -3.18 -16.41
N SER A 32 12.05 -1.89 -16.73
CA SER A 32 11.95 -1.36 -18.09
C SER A 32 12.98 -0.24 -18.26
N ALA A 33 14.13 -0.57 -18.84
CA ALA A 33 15.27 0.33 -19.04
C ALA A 33 15.74 0.99 -17.74
N THR A 34 15.35 2.25 -17.49
CA THR A 34 15.72 3.01 -16.28
C THR A 34 14.59 3.08 -15.26
N ASN A 35 13.52 2.31 -15.43
CA ASN A 35 12.37 2.32 -14.53
C ASN A 35 12.13 0.93 -13.94
N LEU A 36 11.74 0.91 -12.66
CA LEU A 36 11.17 -0.23 -11.99
C LEU A 36 9.68 0.03 -11.76
N VAL A 37 8.84 -0.80 -12.37
CA VAL A 37 7.39 -0.68 -12.33
C VAL A 37 6.82 -1.68 -11.33
N PHE A 38 6.06 -1.20 -10.34
CA PHE A 38 5.39 -2.04 -9.35
C PHE A 38 3.89 -2.05 -9.60
N ASN A 39 3.31 -3.24 -9.54
CA ASN A 39 1.87 -3.42 -9.46
C ASN A 39 1.52 -3.81 -8.03
N VAL A 40 0.70 -3.02 -7.36
CA VAL A 40 0.33 -3.18 -5.95
C VAL A 40 -1.17 -3.42 -5.84
N THR A 41 -1.55 -4.35 -4.98
CA THR A 41 -2.95 -4.65 -4.63
C THR A 41 -3.06 -4.90 -3.12
N GLY A 42 -4.27 -5.15 -2.64
CA GLY A 42 -4.54 -5.39 -1.21
C GLY A 42 -4.72 -4.12 -0.38
N GLY A 43 -4.65 -2.95 -1.01
CA GLY A 43 -5.00 -1.68 -0.39
C GLY A 43 -6.51 -1.49 -0.27
N SER A 44 -6.92 -0.57 0.60
CA SER A 44 -8.31 -0.11 0.68
C SER A 44 -8.53 1.05 -0.29
N PRO A 45 -9.68 1.12 -1.01
CA PRO A 45 -9.95 2.22 -1.93
C PRO A 45 -9.87 3.59 -1.27
N GLY A 46 -9.04 4.48 -1.82
CA GLY A 46 -8.83 5.83 -1.33
C GLY A 46 -7.92 5.96 -0.10
N ASP A 47 -7.40 4.87 0.47
CA ASP A 47 -6.44 4.94 1.56
C ASP A 47 -5.08 5.46 1.04
N PRO A 48 -4.34 6.23 1.85
CA PRO A 48 -3.01 6.70 1.49
C PRO A 48 -2.00 5.55 1.51
N TRP A 49 -0.96 5.68 0.70
CA TRP A 49 0.18 4.78 0.68
C TRP A 49 1.50 5.52 0.52
N ASP A 50 2.57 4.90 1.00
CA ASP A 50 3.96 5.34 0.83
C ASP A 50 4.81 4.19 0.26
N LEU A 51 5.60 4.49 -0.76
CA LEU A 51 6.66 3.62 -1.26
C LEU A 51 7.99 4.05 -0.62
N LEU A 52 8.53 3.18 0.21
CA LEU A 52 9.79 3.38 0.93
C LEU A 52 10.95 2.67 0.23
N THR A 53 12.16 3.19 0.38
CA THR A 53 13.41 2.54 -0.05
C THR A 53 14.49 2.57 1.02
N SER A 54 15.37 1.56 1.00
CA SER A 54 16.56 1.48 1.84
C SER A 54 17.64 0.67 1.13
N THR A 55 18.92 0.93 1.41
CA THR A 55 20.05 0.07 1.01
C THR A 55 20.37 -1.00 2.06
N ASN A 56 19.70 -0.97 3.21
CA ASN A 56 19.85 -1.94 4.29
C ASN A 56 18.47 -2.40 4.78
N VAL A 57 18.10 -3.64 4.44
CA VAL A 57 16.81 -4.24 4.80
C VAL A 57 16.62 -4.40 6.32
N ALA A 58 17.69 -4.40 7.11
CA ALA A 58 17.61 -4.54 8.56
C ALA A 58 17.36 -3.20 9.29
N LEU A 59 17.35 -2.06 8.59
CA LEU A 59 17.00 -0.78 9.22
C LEU A 59 15.52 -0.78 9.65
N PRO A 60 15.18 -0.25 10.84
CA PRO A 60 13.78 -0.02 11.22
C PRO A 60 13.07 0.90 10.23
N LEU A 61 11.75 0.73 10.03
CA LEU A 61 10.96 1.49 9.05
C LEU A 61 11.13 3.02 9.12
N PRO A 62 11.22 3.66 10.31
CA PRO A 62 11.47 5.11 10.37
C PRO A 62 12.82 5.56 9.77
N GLY A 63 13.76 4.63 9.55
CA GLY A 63 15.04 4.89 8.89
C GLY A 63 15.02 4.67 7.37
N TRP A 64 13.90 4.22 6.81
CA TRP A 64 13.73 4.10 5.35
C TRP A 64 13.28 5.45 4.77
N THR A 65 13.62 5.70 3.51
CA THR A 65 13.29 6.96 2.83
C THR A 65 12.05 6.79 1.97
N THR A 66 11.06 7.68 2.10
CA THR A 66 9.90 7.73 1.20
C THR A 66 10.32 8.26 -0.17
N VAL A 67 10.04 7.47 -1.22
CA VAL A 67 10.33 7.84 -2.62
C VAL A 67 9.09 8.41 -3.30
N GLN A 68 7.92 7.88 -2.97
CA GLN A 68 6.65 8.30 -3.55
C GLN A 68 5.51 8.05 -2.57
N SER A 69 4.47 8.88 -2.66
CA SER A 69 3.23 8.73 -1.90
C SER A 69 2.02 8.92 -2.82
N GLY A 70 0.86 8.43 -2.39
CA GLY A 70 -0.39 8.65 -3.11
C GLY A 70 -1.58 7.97 -2.44
N PHE A 71 -2.63 7.69 -3.22
CA PHE A 71 -3.83 7.01 -2.75
C PHE A 71 -4.15 5.82 -3.66
N PHE A 72 -4.73 4.76 -3.10
CA PHE A 72 -5.20 3.63 -3.91
C PHE A 72 -6.40 4.03 -4.78
N ASP A 73 -6.53 3.39 -5.93
CA ASP A 73 -7.69 3.57 -6.81
C ASP A 73 -8.99 3.01 -6.19
N ALA A 74 -10.11 3.15 -6.89
CA ALA A 74 -11.42 2.67 -6.43
C ALA A 74 -11.50 1.14 -6.18
N ARG A 75 -10.47 0.38 -6.61
CA ARG A 75 -10.34 -1.06 -6.46
C ARG A 75 -9.24 -1.46 -5.47
N GLY A 76 -8.57 -0.50 -4.81
CA GLY A 76 -7.50 -0.80 -3.86
C GLY A 76 -6.15 -1.11 -4.53
N ASN A 77 -5.94 -0.67 -5.78
CA ASN A 77 -4.72 -0.94 -6.53
C ASN A 77 -3.93 0.34 -6.82
N VAL A 78 -2.63 0.17 -7.09
CA VAL A 78 -1.79 1.22 -7.66
C VAL A 78 -0.73 0.64 -8.58
N VAL A 79 -0.39 1.38 -9.64
CA VAL A 79 0.78 1.11 -10.50
C VAL A 79 1.79 2.24 -10.28
N LEU A 80 2.99 1.86 -9.86
CA LEU A 80 4.09 2.78 -9.53
C LEU A 80 5.19 2.61 -10.57
N SER A 81 5.81 3.71 -10.99
CA SER A 81 7.00 3.68 -11.85
C SER A 81 8.07 4.50 -11.19
N ASN A 82 9.11 3.84 -10.68
CA ASN A 82 10.22 4.48 -10.01
C ASN A 82 11.46 4.47 -10.89
N LEU A 83 12.13 5.61 -11.02
CA LEU A 83 13.43 5.67 -11.70
C LEU A 83 14.47 4.89 -10.90
N ILE A 84 15.23 4.05 -11.60
CA ILE A 84 16.37 3.34 -11.08
C ILE A 84 17.61 3.72 -11.88
N ASN A 85 18.75 3.71 -11.19
CA ASN A 85 20.06 3.78 -11.82
C ASN A 85 20.81 2.49 -11.46
N HIS A 86 21.30 1.79 -12.47
CA HIS A 86 22.03 0.53 -12.33
C HIS A 86 23.39 0.70 -11.66
N GLY A 87 23.93 1.93 -11.63
CA GLY A 87 25.15 2.26 -10.90
C GLY A 87 24.93 2.48 -9.40
N ASP A 88 23.69 2.56 -8.93
CA ASP A 88 23.41 2.73 -7.51
C ASP A 88 23.58 1.40 -6.75
N PRO A 89 23.92 1.43 -5.45
CA PRO A 89 23.94 0.23 -4.62
C PRO A 89 22.61 -0.52 -4.65
N LEU A 90 22.65 -1.80 -4.26
CA LEU A 90 21.44 -2.60 -4.07
C LEU A 90 20.43 -1.83 -3.20
N ARG A 91 19.19 -1.75 -3.69
CA ARG A 91 18.08 -1.09 -2.99
C ARG A 91 16.94 -2.08 -2.76
N PHE A 92 16.32 -1.92 -1.60
CA PHE A 92 15.10 -2.58 -1.19
C PHE A 92 13.95 -1.59 -1.27
N PHE A 93 12.75 -2.10 -1.53
CA PHE A 93 11.53 -1.31 -1.62
C PHE A 93 10.43 -1.96 -0.77
N LEU A 94 9.62 -1.13 -0.13
CA LEU A 94 8.49 -1.56 0.68
C LEU A 94 7.31 -0.62 0.43
N ILE A 95 6.10 -1.17 0.31
CA ILE A 95 4.86 -0.38 0.27
C ILE A 95 4.22 -0.42 1.65
N THR A 96 3.75 0.72 2.16
CA THR A 96 3.08 0.82 3.45
C THR A 96 1.81 1.65 3.35
N VAL A 97 0.87 1.40 4.26
CA VAL A 97 -0.19 2.37 4.59
C VAL A 97 0.11 2.97 5.97
N PRO A 98 -0.06 4.30 6.15
CA PRO A 98 0.10 4.97 7.44
C PRO A 98 -0.87 4.51 8.53
#